data_AF-E2B4J6-F1
#
_entry.id   AF-E2B4J6-F1
#
_cell.length_a   1.000
_cell.length_b   1.000
_cell.length_c   1.000
_cell.angle_alpha   90.00
_cell.angle_beta   90.00
_cell.angle_gamma   90.00
#
_symmetry.space_group_name_H-M   'P 1'
#
loop_
_entity.id
_entity.type
_entity.pdbx_description
1 polymer ?
#
loop_
_entity_poly.entity_id
_entity_poly.type
_entity_poly.pdbx_seq_one_letter_code
_entity_poly.pdbx_strand_id
1 'polypeptide(L)'
;VENKQTRKHAVNFSEAEKVILIDLVFRYKNIIENKRSDGITSKDKDQTWKIIEQLFNSMCSIEFRSSEVLKSCWDNLKQKTRKFFADEMMQLYK
;
A
#
# COMPACT_ATOMS: atom_id res chain seq x y z
N VAL A 1 38.02 -4.74 11.13
CA VAL A 1 36.78 -5.56 11.24
C VAL A 1 35.66 -4.70 10.71
N GLU A 2 35.16 -5.00 9.51
CA GLU A 2 34.13 -4.22 8.82
C GLU A 2 32.77 -4.38 9.52
N ASN A 3 32.17 -3.25 9.91
CA ASN A 3 30.83 -3.17 10.47
C ASN A 3 29.80 -3.53 9.39
N LYS A 4 29.45 -4.81 9.27
CA LYS A 4 28.26 -5.24 8.54
C LYS A 4 27.02 -4.81 9.34
N GLN A 5 26.51 -3.62 9.05
CA GLN A 5 25.16 -3.23 9.44
C GLN A 5 24.19 -4.21 8.77
N THR A 6 23.71 -5.21 9.52
CA THR A 6 22.60 -6.05 9.10
C THR A 6 21.40 -5.14 8.88
N ARG A 7 20.92 -5.02 7.63
CA ARG A 7 19.72 -4.26 7.34
C ARG A 7 18.61 -4.84 8.22
N LYS A 8 18.13 -4.07 9.19
CA LYS A 8 16.93 -4.45 9.96
C LYS A 8 15.84 -4.71 8.94
N HIS A 9 15.40 -5.97 8.83
CA HIS A 9 14.27 -6.29 8.00
C HIS A 9 13.09 -5.46 8.50
N ALA A 10 12.46 -4.70 7.61
CA ALA A 10 11.26 -3.95 7.96
C ALA A 10 10.22 -4.94 8.51
N VAL A 11 9.59 -4.57 9.62
CA VAL A 11 8.55 -5.40 10.24
C VAL A 11 7.43 -5.60 9.21
N ASN A 12 7.03 -6.86 9.01
CA ASN A 12 5.95 -7.18 8.08
C ASN A 12 4.65 -6.51 8.53
N PHE A 13 3.82 -6.09 7.58
CA PHE A 13 2.47 -5.64 7.88
C PHE A 13 1.63 -6.78 8.44
N SER A 14 1.13 -6.60 9.66
CA SER A 14 0.08 -7.42 10.28
C SER A 14 -1.23 -7.31 9.48
N GLU A 15 -2.15 -8.23 9.73
CA GLU A 15 -3.44 -8.21 9.04
C GLU A 15 -4.28 -6.99 9.41
N ALA A 16 -4.25 -6.57 10.68
CA ALA A 16 -4.93 -5.36 11.13
C ALA A 16 -4.39 -4.10 10.42
N GLU A 17 -3.06 -3.98 10.29
CA GLU A 17 -2.45 -2.88 9.55
C GLU A 17 -2.88 -2.87 8.08
N LYS A 18 -2.96 -4.04 7.42
CA LYS A 18 -3.45 -4.11 6.03
C LYS A 18 -4.90 -3.67 5.92
N VAL A 19 -5.76 -4.06 6.87
CA VAL A 19 -7.18 -3.66 6.88
C VAL A 19 -7.30 -2.13 7.03
N ILE A 20 -6.52 -1.53 7.94
CA ILE A 20 -6.48 -0.06 8.10
C ILE A 20 -6.02 0.60 6.79
N LEU A 21 -4.95 0.09 6.18
CA LEU A 21 -4.45 0.61 4.91
C LEU A 21 -5.51 0.51 3.79
N ILE A 22 -6.22 -0.61 3.71
CA ILE A 22 -7.29 -0.81 2.73
C ILE A 22 -8.42 0.21 2.95
N ASP A 23 -8.89 0.42 4.18
CA ASP A 23 -9.95 1.41 4.48
C ASP A 23 -9.53 2.83 4.09
N LEU A 24 -8.31 3.23 4.46
CA LEU A 24 -7.77 4.55 4.12
C LEU A 24 -7.65 4.73 2.61
N VAL A 25 -7.10 3.76 1.88
CA VAL A 25 -6.98 3.84 0.43
C VAL A 25 -8.36 3.85 -0.24
N PHE A 26 -9.33 3.08 0.28
CA PHE A 26 -10.68 3.05 -0.26
C PHE A 26 -11.38 4.41 -0.12
N ARG A 27 -11.17 5.12 1.00
CA ARG A 27 -11.67 6.50 1.21
C ARG A 27 -11.16 7.49 0.17
N TYR A 28 -9.93 7.31 -0.32
CA TYR A 28 -9.30 8.16 -1.34
C TYR A 28 -9.20 7.50 -2.72
N LYS A 29 -9.97 6.43 -2.97
CA LYS A 29 -9.90 5.62 -4.20
C LYS A 29 -10.01 6.46 -5.47
N ASN A 30 -10.88 7.47 -5.48
CA ASN A 30 -11.11 8.33 -6.64
C ASN A 30 -9.86 9.12 -7.07
N ILE A 31 -8.92 9.35 -6.15
CA ILE A 31 -7.65 10.04 -6.43
C ILE A 31 -6.56 9.00 -6.71
N ILE A 32 -6.44 7.99 -5.84
CA ILE A 32 -5.40 6.95 -5.93
C ILE A 32 -5.53 6.09 -7.18
N GLU A 33 -6.74 5.68 -7.55
CA GLU A 33 -7.03 4.83 -8.73
C GLU A 33 -7.42 5.63 -9.96
N ASN A 34 -7.29 6.95 -9.94
CA ASN A 34 -7.55 7.77 -11.11
C ASN A 34 -6.62 7.34 -12.25
N LYS A 35 -7.18 6.87 -13.37
CA LYS A 35 -6.42 6.44 -14.56
C LYS A 35 -5.85 7.59 -15.37
N ARG A 36 -6.19 8.84 -15.02
CA ARG A 36 -5.64 10.04 -15.63
C ARG A 36 -4.17 10.19 -15.21
N SER A 37 -3.33 10.49 -16.20
CA SER A 37 -1.87 10.60 -16.09
C SER A 37 -1.42 11.98 -16.52
N ASP A 38 -1.94 13.03 -15.88
CA ASP A 38 -1.41 14.38 -16.04
C ASP A 38 -0.53 14.76 -14.83
N GLY A 39 0.37 15.73 -15.00
CA GLY A 39 1.31 16.11 -13.93
C GLY A 39 0.64 16.63 -12.66
N ILE A 40 -0.61 17.10 -12.76
CA ILE A 40 -1.44 17.58 -11.64
C ILE A 40 -1.92 16.37 -10.83
N THR A 41 -2.49 15.36 -11.50
CA THR A 41 -2.96 14.12 -10.86
C THR A 41 -1.84 13.32 -10.20
N SER A 42 -0.61 13.40 -10.69
CA SER A 42 0.55 12.80 -10.01
C SER A 42 0.83 13.46 -8.65
N LYS A 43 0.82 14.81 -8.59
CA LYS A 43 1.01 15.55 -7.33
C LYS A 43 -0.13 15.28 -6.36
N ASP A 44 -1.37 15.23 -6.84
CA ASP A 44 -2.55 14.95 -6.01
C ASP A 44 -2.48 13.54 -5.41
N LYS A 45 -2.01 12.54 -6.18
CA LYS A 45 -1.77 11.18 -5.69
C LYS A 45 -0.71 11.17 -4.60
N ASP A 46 0.42 11.84 -4.82
CA ASP A 46 1.51 11.89 -3.84
C ASP A 46 1.08 12.60 -2.54
N GLN A 47 0.36 13.72 -2.66
CA GLN A 47 -0.25 14.42 -1.53
C GLN A 47 -1.22 13.52 -0.77
N THR A 48 -2.06 12.77 -1.49
CA THR A 48 -3.01 11.83 -0.90
C THR A 48 -2.29 10.71 -0.15
N TRP A 49 -1.19 10.18 -0.69
CA TRP A 49 -0.37 9.20 0.00
C TRP A 49 0.26 9.75 1.27
N LYS A 50 0.65 11.03 1.30
CA LYS A 50 1.13 11.70 2.52
C LYS A 50 0.04 11.86 3.58
N ILE A 51 -1.20 12.14 3.17
CA ILE A 51 -2.34 12.14 4.09
C ILE A 51 -2.59 10.74 4.65
N ILE A 52 -2.57 9.71 3.80
CA ILE A 52 -2.72 8.31 4.24
C ILE A 52 -1.60 7.92 5.20
N GLU A 53 -0.36 8.32 4.94
CA GLU A 53 0.78 8.11 5.85
C GLU A 53 0.51 8.70 7.24
N GLN A 54 0.07 9.97 7.32
CA GLN A 54 -0.23 10.63 8.58
C GLN A 54 -1.39 9.93 9.33
N LEU A 55 -2.47 9.61 8.62
CA LEU A 55 -3.62 8.92 9.20
C LEU A 55 -3.24 7.52 9.69
N PHE A 56 -2.52 6.76 8.87
CA PHE A 56 -2.07 5.42 9.20
C PHE A 56 -1.19 5.43 10.44
N ASN A 57 -0.19 6.34 10.50
CA ASN A 57 0.71 6.45 11.64
C ASN A 57 0.01 7.00 12.89
N SER A 58 -1.07 7.77 12.75
CA SER A 58 -1.90 8.20 13.88
C SER A 58 -2.77 7.07 14.45
N MET A 59 -3.19 6.13 13.60
CA MET A 59 -4.02 4.98 13.97
C MET A 59 -3.19 3.78 14.43
N CYS A 60 -2.00 3.60 13.87
CA CYS A 60 -1.08 2.52 14.17
C CYS A 60 0.03 3.03 15.09
N SER A 61 -0.06 2.72 16.39
CA SER A 61 0.94 3.14 17.38
C SER A 61 2.20 2.27 17.41
N ILE A 62 2.28 1.24 16.55
CA ILE A 62 3.33 0.21 16.64
C ILE A 62 4.56 0.63 15.85
N GLU A 63 4.41 0.99 14.58
CA GLU A 63 5.53 1.34 13.69
C GLU A 63 5.12 2.44 12.71
N PHE A 64 6.00 3.42 12.55
CA PHE A 64 5.82 4.46 11.53
C PHE A 64 6.16 3.89 10.15
N ARG A 65 5.23 4.04 9.19
CA ARG A 65 5.41 3.65 7.79
C ARG A 65 5.34 4.88 6.91
N SER A 66 6.31 5.02 6.00
CA SER A 66 6.29 6.13 5.04
C SER A 66 5.30 5.86 3.91
N SER A 67 4.88 6.93 3.22
CA SER A 67 4.00 6.84 2.05
C SER A 67 4.48 5.85 1.00
N GLU A 68 5.79 5.75 0.78
CA GLU A 68 6.39 4.83 -0.21
C GLU A 68 6.18 3.38 0.18
N VAL A 69 6.34 3.05 1.48
CA VAL A 69 6.14 1.71 2.00
C VAL A 69 4.66 1.33 1.95
N LEU A 70 3.76 2.25 2.31
CA LEU A 70 2.31 2.04 2.22
C LEU A 70 1.84 1.82 0.78
N LYS A 71 2.37 2.62 -0.17
CA LYS A 71 2.12 2.45 -1.60
C LYS A 71 2.57 1.09 -2.12
N SER A 72 3.78 0.66 -1.76
CA SER A 72 4.28 -0.67 -2.11
C SER A 72 3.43 -1.79 -1.51
N CYS A 73 3.01 -1.66 -0.25
CA CYS A 73 2.12 -2.61 0.40
C CYS A 73 0.78 -2.72 -0.35
N TRP A 74 0.16 -1.58 -0.70
CA TRP A 74 -1.07 -1.53 -1.48
C TRP A 74 -0.93 -2.16 -2.86
N ASP A 75 0.14 -1.88 -3.59
CA ASP A 75 0.37 -2.48 -4.91
C ASP A 75 0.53 -4.00 -4.82
N ASN A 76 1.23 -4.49 -3.78
CA ASN A 76 1.34 -5.92 -3.49
C ASN A 76 -0.01 -6.55 -3.13
N LEU A 77 -0.84 -5.86 -2.34
CA LEU A 77 -2.20 -6.31 -2.00
C LEU A 77 -3.06 -6.45 -3.25
N LYS A 78 -3.10 -5.41 -4.10
CA LYS A 78 -3.82 -5.46 -5.36
C LYS A 78 -3.32 -6.58 -6.27
N GLN A 79 -2.01 -6.80 -6.34
CA GLN A 79 -1.44 -7.87 -7.16
C GLN A 79 -1.87 -9.25 -6.66
N LYS A 80 -1.86 -9.47 -5.34
CA LYS A 80 -2.36 -10.71 -4.72
C LYS A 80 -3.84 -10.92 -5.02
N THR A 81 -4.67 -9.88 -4.88
CA THR A 81 -6.10 -9.96 -5.20
C THR A 81 -6.33 -10.27 -6.68
N ARG A 82 -5.64 -9.57 -7.60
CA ARG A 82 -5.74 -9.87 -9.05
C ARG A 82 -5.30 -11.29 -9.38
N LYS A 83 -4.22 -11.76 -8.76
CA LYS A 83 -3.70 -13.11 -8.97
C LYS A 83 -4.68 -14.16 -8.45
N PHE A 84 -5.26 -13.96 -7.27
CA PHE A 84 -6.30 -14.83 -6.73
C PHE A 84 -7.48 -14.98 -7.70
N PHE A 85 -8.04 -13.87 -8.19
CA PHE A 85 -9.14 -13.91 -9.15
C PHE A 85 -8.74 -14.51 -10.51
N ALA A 86 -7.51 -14.25 -10.99
CA ALA A 86 -7.02 -14.85 -12.22
C ALA A 86 -6.86 -16.36 -12.09
N ASP A 87 -6.33 -16.84 -10.95
CA ASP A 87 -6.15 -18.25 -10.65
C ASP A 87 -7.51 -18.97 -10.47
N GLU A 88 -8.49 -18.34 -9.81
CA GLU A 88 -9.86 -18.87 -9.71
C GLU A 88 -10.56 -18.95 -11.07
N MET A 89 -10.46 -17.91 -11.90
CA MET A 89 -11.01 -17.93 -13.26
C MET A 89 -10.34 -19.01 -14.11
N MET A 90 -9.02 -19.17 -14.04
CA MET A 90 -8.30 -20.23 -14.76
C MET A 90 -8.73 -21.64 -14.33
N GLN A 91 -9.12 -21.84 -13.07
CA GLN A 91 -9.66 -23.11 -12.58
C GLN A 91 -11.10 -23.36 -13.06
N LEU A 92 -11.91 -22.31 -13.21
CA LEU A 92 -13.29 -22.39 -13.70
C LEU A 92 -13.40 -22.76 -15.19
N TYR A 93 -12.38 -22.43 -15.99
CA TYR A 93 -12.33 -22.74 -17.42
C TYR A 93 -11.50 -24.00 -17.76
N LYS A 94 -11.17 -24.83 -16.75
CA LYS A 94 -10.56 -26.16 -16.93
C LYS A 94 -11.62 -27.25 -16.86
#